data_AF-A0A919GGL9-F1
#
_entry.id   AF-A0A919GGL9-F1
#
_cell.length_a   1.000
_cell.length_b   1.000
_cell.length_c   1.000
_cell.angle_alpha   90.00
_cell.angle_beta   90.00
_cell.angle_gamma   90.00
#
_symmetry.space_group_name_H-M   'P 1'
#
loop_
_entity.id
_entity.type
_entity.pdbx_description
1 polymer ?
#
loop_
_entity_poly.entity_id
_entity_poly.type
_entity_poly.pdbx_seq_one_letter_code
_entity_poly.pdbx_strand_id
1 'polypeptide(L)'
;MSYIAVTLAGADSPGEHLQLAAFTAMAAVFFIWVGRRQRHTGRSLIAPNETMRTADQLVAPPPPSRGRRTAGCVWIGVGGVFVLPTVFNVVSAIQGLIG
;
A
#
# COMPACT_ATOMS: atom_id res chain seq x y z
N MET A 1 22.35 20.07 -20.54
CA MET A 1 21.11 20.00 -19.74
C MET A 1 21.31 18.94 -18.68
N SER A 2 21.67 19.33 -17.45
CA SER A 2 21.72 18.40 -16.31
C SER A 2 20.30 18.02 -15.95
N TYR A 3 19.90 16.80 -16.29
CA TYR A 3 18.71 16.18 -15.71
C TYR A 3 19.05 15.91 -14.25
N ILE A 4 18.71 16.86 -13.39
CA ILE A 4 18.59 16.59 -11.97
C ILE A 4 17.42 15.62 -11.87
N ALA A 5 17.73 14.33 -11.97
CA ALA A 5 16.85 13.26 -11.55
C ALA A 5 16.72 13.44 -10.04
N VAL A 6 15.79 14.29 -9.63
CA VAL A 6 15.28 14.32 -8.25
C VAL A 6 14.52 13.00 -8.07
N THR A 7 15.25 11.91 -7.96
CA THR A 7 14.75 10.64 -7.49
C THR A 7 14.79 10.75 -5.98
N LEU A 8 13.65 10.49 -5.34
CA LEU A 8 13.49 10.55 -3.89
C LEU A 8 14.43 9.58 -3.13
N ALA A 9 15.30 8.82 -3.83
CA ALA A 9 16.25 7.87 -3.25
C ALA A 9 17.52 7.58 -4.10
N GLY A 10 17.84 8.32 -5.18
CA GLY A 10 19.13 8.18 -5.89
C GLY A 10 19.52 6.75 -6.28
N ALA A 11 18.74 6.09 -7.13
CA ALA A 11 19.16 4.81 -7.72
C ALA A 11 19.99 5.08 -8.97
N ASP A 12 21.23 4.59 -8.98
CA ASP A 12 22.20 4.81 -10.06
C ASP A 12 22.40 3.55 -10.92
N SER A 13 21.81 2.42 -10.50
CA SER A 13 21.90 1.13 -11.21
C SER A 13 20.54 0.51 -11.55
N PRO A 14 20.44 -0.31 -12.63
CA PRO A 14 19.20 -1.01 -12.99
C PRO A 14 18.68 -1.94 -11.88
N GLY A 15 19.58 -2.53 -11.10
CA GLY A 15 19.24 -3.40 -9.96
C GLY A 15 18.53 -2.65 -8.84
N GLU A 16 18.98 -1.44 -8.50
CA GLU A 16 18.34 -0.58 -7.49
C GLU A 16 16.96 -0.12 -7.95
N HIS A 17 16.81 0.21 -9.24
CA HIS A 17 15.49 0.48 -9.81
C HIS A 17 14.56 -0.74 -9.73
N LEU A 18 15.02 -1.95 -10.04
CA LEU A 18 14.20 -3.16 -9.87
C LEU A 18 13.83 -3.42 -8.41
N GLN A 19 14.75 -3.19 -7.48
CA GLN A 19 14.49 -3.36 -6.05
C GLN A 19 13.46 -2.33 -5.54
N LEU A 20 13.59 -1.06 -5.93
CA LEU A 20 12.62 -0.01 -5.63
C LEU A 20 11.26 -0.29 -6.26
N ALA A 21 11.23 -0.79 -7.50
CA ALA A 21 10.01 -1.22 -8.17
C ALA A 21 9.34 -2.37 -7.40
N ALA A 22 10.09 -3.39 -7.01
CA ALA A 22 9.56 -4.52 -6.25
C ALA A 22 9.01 -4.06 -4.88
N PHE A 23 9.73 -3.19 -4.18
CA PHE A 23 9.29 -2.65 -2.89
C PHE A 23 8.00 -1.82 -3.02
N THR A 24 7.95 -0.91 -3.98
CA THR A 24 6.77 -0.07 -4.22
C THR A 24 5.57 -0.89 -4.74
N ALA A 25 5.81 -1.94 -5.52
CA ALA A 25 4.78 -2.89 -5.95
C ALA A 25 4.19 -3.65 -4.75
N MET A 26 5.06 -4.15 -3.85
CA MET A 26 4.63 -4.84 -2.64
C MET A 26 3.82 -3.92 -1.72
N ALA A 27 4.24 -2.66 -1.57
CA ALA A 27 3.47 -1.67 -0.82
C ALA A 27 2.10 -1.39 -1.46
N ALA A 28 2.04 -1.24 -2.79
CA ALA A 28 0.79 -1.05 -3.53
C ALA A 28 -0.17 -2.23 -3.31
N VAL A 29 0.32 -3.46 -3.48
CA VAL A 29 -0.46 -4.69 -3.26
C VAL A 29 -0.98 -4.76 -1.82
N PHE A 30 -0.12 -4.47 -0.84
CA PHE A 30 -0.51 -4.47 0.57
C PHE A 30 -1.65 -3.48 0.85
N PHE A 31 -1.53 -2.23 0.42
CA PHE A 31 -2.56 -1.22 0.66
C PHE A 31 -3.88 -1.53 -0.07
N ILE A 32 -3.81 -2.01 -1.32
CA ILE A 32 -5.00 -2.44 -2.08
C ILE A 32 -5.68 -3.62 -1.37
N TRP A 33 -4.90 -4.59 -0.91
CA TRP A 33 -5.42 -5.75 -0.17
C TRP A 33 -6.09 -5.34 1.13
N VAL A 34 -5.45 -4.48 1.94
CA VAL A 34 -6.04 -3.91 3.16
C VAL A 34 -7.35 -3.21 2.84
N GLY A 35 -7.37 -2.33 1.84
CA GLY A 35 -8.57 -1.58 1.47
C GLY A 35 -9.72 -2.45 0.97
N ARG A 36 -9.43 -3.48 0.16
CA ARG A 36 -10.41 -4.49 -0.28
C ARG A 36 -11.00 -5.24 0.91
N ARG A 37 -10.15 -5.68 1.85
CA ARG A 37 -10.59 -6.45 3.01
C ARG A 37 -11.40 -5.60 4.00
N GLN A 38 -11.05 -4.32 4.19
CA GLN A 38 -11.85 -3.38 4.99
C GLN A 38 -13.21 -3.07 4.34
N ARG A 39 -13.27 -2.97 3.00
CA ARG A 39 -14.54 -2.82 2.27
C ARG A 39 -15.45 -4.04 2.40
N HIS A 40 -14.90 -5.25 2.22
CA HIS A 40 -15.65 -6.50 2.31
C HIS A 40 -16.22 -6.73 3.71
N THR A 41 -15.41 -6.50 4.74
CA THR A 41 -15.80 -6.81 6.13
C THR A 41 -16.46 -5.63 6.84
N GLY A 42 -16.27 -4.39 6.39
CA GLY A 42 -16.67 -3.18 7.14
C GLY A 42 -15.96 -3.06 8.49
N ARG A 43 -14.84 -3.75 8.67
CA ARG A 43 -14.04 -3.81 9.89
C ARG A 43 -12.63 -3.29 9.61
N SER A 44 -12.03 -2.62 10.60
CA SER A 44 -10.66 -2.17 10.50
C SER A 44 -9.72 -3.36 10.70
N LEU A 45 -8.75 -3.51 9.80
CA LEU A 45 -7.69 -4.52 9.88
C LEU A 45 -6.49 -4.05 10.71
N ILE A 46 -6.25 -2.74 10.72
CA ILE A 46 -5.05 -2.11 11.32
C ILE A 46 -5.30 -1.83 12.81
N ALA A 47 -6.54 -1.47 13.14
CA ALA A 47 -7.01 -1.33 14.50
C ALA A 47 -8.28 -2.21 14.64
N PRO A 48 -8.11 -3.54 14.71
CA PRO A 48 -9.24 -4.40 15.03
C PRO A 48 -9.83 -3.91 16.35
N ASN A 49 -11.14 -3.68 16.39
CA ASN A 49 -11.79 -3.49 17.70
C ASN A 49 -11.69 -4.84 18.38
N GLU A 50 -10.67 -5.01 19.19
CA GLU A 50 -10.48 -6.18 20.01
C GLU A 50 -11.74 -6.40 20.84
N THR A 51 -12.11 -7.67 20.97
CA THR A 51 -13.04 -8.12 21.99
C THR A 51 -12.46 -7.73 23.35
N MET A 52 -12.89 -6.60 23.90
CA MET A 52 -12.56 -6.24 25.28
C MET A 52 -13.21 -7.26 26.19
N ARG A 53 -12.38 -8.00 26.92
CA ARG A 53 -12.83 -8.91 27.97
C ARG A 53 -13.11 -8.07 29.21
N THR A 54 -14.32 -7.56 29.33
CA THR A 54 -14.74 -6.82 30.53
C THR A 54 -15.21 -7.83 31.56
N ALA A 55 -14.31 -8.15 32.50
CA ALA A 55 -14.49 -8.89 33.76
C ALA A 55 -15.18 -10.28 33.73
N ASP A 56 -16.30 -10.46 33.02
CA ASP A 56 -17.04 -11.73 32.94
C ASP A 56 -17.91 -11.91 31.66
N GLN A 57 -17.84 -11.00 30.68
CA GLN A 57 -18.70 -11.07 29.49
C GLN A 57 -17.90 -11.01 28.18
N LEU A 58 -18.19 -11.94 27.26
CA LEU A 58 -17.77 -11.86 25.86
C LEU A 58 -18.57 -10.74 25.18
N VAL A 59 -17.99 -9.55 25.08
CA VAL A 59 -18.59 -8.45 24.31
C VAL A 59 -18.43 -8.78 22.82
N ALA A 60 -19.56 -8.95 22.13
CA ALA A 60 -19.57 -9.19 20.70
C ALA A 60 -18.88 -8.00 19.97
N PRO A 61 -18.02 -8.28 18.97
CA PRO A 61 -17.30 -7.22 18.27
C PRO A 61 -18.30 -6.28 17.57
N PRO A 62 -18.04 -4.97 17.58
CA PRO A 62 -19.00 -3.98 17.09
C PRO A 62 -19.39 -4.24 15.63
N PRO A 63 -20.62 -3.82 15.25
CA PRO A 63 -21.15 -4.06 13.92
C PRO A 63 -20.26 -3.40 12.86
N PRO A 64 -20.24 -3.96 11.63
CA PRO A 64 -19.49 -3.38 10.54
C PRO A 64 -19.96 -1.95 10.26
N SER A 65 -19.03 -1.01 10.10
CA SER A 65 -19.35 0.42 9.95
C SER A 65 -19.19 0.89 8.50
N ARG A 66 -20.08 1.80 8.06
CA ARG A 66 -19.95 2.45 6.75
C ARG A 66 -18.65 3.25 6.64
N GLY A 67 -18.23 3.91 7.73
CA GLY A 67 -16.97 4.66 7.77
C GLY A 67 -15.73 3.79 7.49
N ARG A 68 -15.70 2.54 7.99
CA ARG A 68 -14.61 1.60 7.71
C ARG A 68 -14.61 1.11 6.26
N ARG A 69 -15.78 1.00 5.63
CA ARG A 69 -15.87 0.74 4.19
C ARG A 69 -15.32 1.92 3.38
N THR A 70 -15.60 3.15 3.81
CA THR A 70 -15.05 4.37 3.17
C THR A 70 -13.53 4.43 3.34
N ALA A 71 -13.00 4.13 4.54
CA ALA A 71 -11.56 4.04 4.78
C ALA A 71 -10.88 2.99 3.87
N GLY A 72 -11.56 1.88 3.57
CA GLY A 72 -11.07 0.92 2.59
C GLY A 72 -10.91 1.49 1.17
N CYS A 73 -11.70 2.50 0.78
CA CYS A 73 -11.49 3.23 -0.49
C CYS A 73 -10.19 4.05 -0.45
N VAL A 74 -9.95 4.71 0.68
CA VAL A 74 -8.73 5.52 0.89
C VAL A 74 -7.49 4.64 0.79
N TRP A 75 -7.50 3.45 1.40
CA TRP A 75 -6.39 2.50 1.30
C TRP A 75 -6.13 2.01 -0.14
N ILE A 76 -7.19 1.78 -0.93
CA ILE A 76 -7.03 1.45 -2.35
C ILE A 76 -6.43 2.64 -3.12
N GLY A 77 -6.88 3.86 -2.83
CA GLY A 77 -6.32 5.09 -3.41
C GLY A 77 -4.83 5.25 -3.10
N VAL A 78 -4.43 5.07 -1.83
CA VAL A 78 -3.04 5.08 -1.39
C VAL A 78 -2.22 4.02 -2.15
N GLY A 79 -2.72 2.78 -2.25
CA GLY A 79 -2.06 1.74 -3.03
C GLY A 79 -1.91 2.10 -4.51
N GLY A 80 -2.89 2.79 -5.11
CA GLY A 80 -2.81 3.33 -6.45
C GLY A 80 -1.68 4.34 -6.64
N VAL A 81 -1.43 5.20 -5.66
CA VAL A 81 -0.30 6.15 -5.70
C VAL A 81 1.04 5.42 -5.75
N PHE A 82 1.19 4.28 -5.06
CA PHE A 82 2.39 3.45 -5.09
C PHE A 82 2.62 2.70 -6.41
N VAL A 83 1.60 2.57 -7.26
CA VAL A 83 1.76 1.98 -8.60
C VAL A 83 2.60 2.90 -9.50
N LEU A 84 2.47 4.22 -9.38
CA LEU A 84 3.22 5.18 -10.19
C LEU A 84 4.74 5.04 -10.07
N PRO A 85 5.34 5.07 -8.86
CA PRO A 85 6.79 4.86 -8.73
C PRO A 85 7.20 3.43 -9.10
N THR A 86 6.33 2.43 -8.94
CA THR A 86 6.59 1.06 -9.42
C THR A 86 6.83 1.06 -10.93
N VAL A 87 5.87 1.61 -11.70
CA VAL A 87 5.94 1.66 -13.16
C VAL A 87 7.15 2.47 -13.61
N PHE A 88 7.38 3.62 -13.00
CA PHE A 88 8.54 4.45 -13.31
C PHE A 88 9.86 3.68 -13.13
N ASN A 89 10.06 3.04 -11.97
CA ASN A 89 11.29 2.32 -11.69
C ASN A 89 11.49 1.09 -12.60
N VAL A 90 10.42 0.37 -12.95
CA VAL A 90 10.50 -0.74 -13.94
C VAL A 90 10.96 -0.20 -15.30
N VAL A 91 10.38 0.89 -15.78
CA VAL A 91 10.76 1.51 -17.06
C VAL A 91 12.21 1.96 -17.03
N SER A 92 12.65 2.64 -15.96
CA SER A 92 14.04 3.08 -15.80
C SER A 92 15.03 1.91 -15.76
N ALA A 93 14.69 0.81 -15.07
CA ALA A 93 15.52 -0.39 -15.07
C ALA A 93 15.65 -1.02 -16.46
N ILE A 94 14.54 -1.12 -17.21
CA ILE A 94 14.55 -1.66 -18.58
C ILE A 94 15.41 -0.78 -19.48
N GLN A 95 15.28 0.54 -19.38
CA GLN A 95 16.11 1.48 -20.15
C GLN A 95 17.60 1.30 -19.83
N GLY A 96 17.98 1.17 -18.56
CA GLY A 96 19.37 0.95 -18.16
C GLY A 96 19.91 -0.46 -18.41
N LEU A 97 19.07 -1.43 -18.82
CA LEU A 97 19.50 -2.76 -19.26
C LEU A 97 19.65 -2.86 -20.79
N ILE A 98 18.88 -2.05 -21.53
CA ILE A 98 18.89 -2.04 -23.00
C ILE A 98 19.88 -1.00 -23.56
N GLY A 99 20.17 0.05 -22.80
CA GLY A 99 21.09 1.15 -23.16
C GLY A 99 22.38 1.13 -22.37
#